data_AF-A0A420J0N9-F1
#
_entry.id   AF-A0A420J0N9-F1
#
_cell.length_a   1.000
_cell.length_b   1.000
_cell.length_c   1.000
_cell.angle_alpha   90.00
_cell.angle_beta   90.00
_cell.angle_gamma   90.00
#
_symmetry.space_group_name_H-M   'P 1'
#
loop_
_entity.id
_entity.type
_entity.pdbx_description
1 polymer ?
#
loop_
_entity_poly.entity_id
_entity_poly.type
_entity_poly.pdbx_seq_one_letter_code
_entity_poly.pdbx_strand_id
1 'polypeptide(L)' 'MELATADRKRKTVTNAQRQALRKRKREHRGHHSELIARFKSQYDHTLNQSQVSKIISSSYDQLDSLIQRRTNVS' A
#
# COMPACT_ATOMS: atom_id res chain seq x y z
N MET A 1 28.25 0.33 -24.83
CA MET A 1 27.60 0.57 -23.53
C MET A 1 26.27 -0.15 -23.54
N GLU A 2 26.18 -1.33 -22.94
CA GLU A 2 24.92 -2.06 -22.84
C GLU A 2 23.96 -1.29 -21.92
N LEU A 3 22.86 -0.80 -22.49
CA LEU A 3 21.69 -0.38 -21.74
C LEU A 3 21.02 -1.65 -21.22
N ALA A 4 21.39 -2.07 -20.01
CA ALA A 4 20.59 -3.01 -19.25
C ALA A 4 19.21 -2.37 -19.03
N THR A 5 18.27 -2.62 -19.95
CA THR A 5 16.86 -2.33 -19.73
C THR A 5 16.40 -3.31 -18.68
N ALA A 6 16.64 -2.95 -17.41
CA ALA A 6 16.08 -3.64 -16.27
C ALA A 6 14.58 -3.70 -16.52
N ASP A 7 14.10 -4.91 -16.82
CA ASP A 7 12.71 -5.24 -17.00
C ASP A 7 12.00 -4.86 -15.70
N ARG A 8 11.55 -3.60 -15.62
CA ARG A 8 10.82 -3.06 -14.48
C ARG A 8 9.44 -3.67 -14.58
N LYS A 9 9.34 -4.97 -14.26
CA LYS A 9 8.08 -5.69 -14.09
C LYS A 9 7.20 -4.76 -13.27
N ARG A 10 6.09 -4.33 -13.87
CA ARG A 10 5.09 -3.50 -13.18
C ARG A 10 4.59 -4.33 -12.00
N LYS A 11 5.20 -4.14 -10.84
CA LYS A 11 4.87 -4.86 -9.60
C LYS A 11 3.42 -4.45 -9.25
N THR A 12 2.46 -5.35 -9.43
CA THR A 12 1.08 -5.04 -9.06
C THR A 12 0.96 -4.96 -7.54
N VAL A 13 0.33 -3.90 -7.02
CA VAL A 13 0.09 -3.75 -5.58
C VAL A 13 -0.90 -4.82 -5.13
N THR A 14 -0.50 -5.67 -4.19
CA THR A 14 -1.32 -6.77 -3.66
C THR A 14 -2.35 -6.28 -2.63
N ASN A 15 -3.40 -7.07 -2.36
CA ASN A 15 -4.38 -6.72 -1.34
C ASN A 15 -3.77 -6.58 0.06
N ALA A 16 -2.75 -7.40 0.41
CA ALA A 16 -2.04 -7.29 1.67
C ALA A 16 -1.28 -5.95 1.80
N GLN A 17 -0.64 -5.51 0.71
CA GLN A 17 0.04 -4.21 0.66
C GLN A 17 -0.95 -3.04 0.77
N ARG A 18 -2.10 -3.13 0.09
CA ARG A 18 -3.18 -2.14 0.21
C ARG A 18 -3.67 -2.03 1.65
N GLN A 19 -3.87 -3.18 2.30
CA GLN A 19 -4.29 -3.25 3.70
C GLN A 19 -3.26 -2.63 4.64
N ALA A 20 -1.96 -2.91 4.46
CA ALA A 20 -0.91 -2.32 5.29
C ALA A 20 -0.88 -0.78 5.20
N LEU A 21 -1.05 -0.24 3.98
CA LEU A 21 -1.12 1.21 3.76
C LEU A 21 -2.34 1.84 4.47
N ARG A 22 -3.50 1.18 4.39
CA ARG A 22 -4.73 1.63 5.07
C ARG A 22 -4.63 1.57 6.58
N LYS A 23 -4.08 0.49 7.12
CA LYS A 23 -3.81 0.35 8.56
C LYS A 23 -2.92 1.50 9.04
N ARG A 24 -1.84 1.79 8.31
CA ARG A 24 -0.95 2.90 8.64
C ARG A 24 -1.64 4.27 8.60
N LYS A 25 -2.50 4.54 7.62
CA LYS A 25 -3.27 5.81 7.54
C LYS A 25 -4.28 5.96 8.69
N ARG A 26 -4.83 4.85 9.19
CA ARG A 26 -5.72 4.86 10.37
C ARG A 26 -4.95 5.07 11.66
N GLU A 27 -3.83 4.36 11.84
CA GLU A 27 -2.98 4.48 13.03
C GLU A 27 -2.27 5.84 13.10
N HIS A 28 -1.91 6.41 11.96
CA HIS A 28 -1.20 7.68 11.87
C HIS A 28 -1.85 8.54 10.78
N ARG A 29 -2.32 9.74 11.16
CA ARG A 29 -2.87 10.74 10.23
C ARG A 29 -1.82 11.40 9.33
N GLY A 30 -0.73 10.70 9.00
CA GLY A 30 0.36 11.20 8.16
C GLY A 30 -0.08 11.62 6.75
N HIS A 31 0.70 12.51 6.14
CA HIS A 31 0.51 13.00 4.78
C HIS A 31 0.77 11.91 3.73
N HIS A 32 0.21 12.08 2.51
CA HIS A 32 0.42 11.12 1.42
C HIS A 32 1.88 10.90 1.06
N SER A 33 2.73 11.92 1.17
CA SER A 33 4.17 11.82 0.92
C SER A 33 4.84 10.82 1.86
N GLU A 34 4.48 10.83 3.14
CA GLU A 34 5.01 9.90 4.14
C GLU A 34 4.56 8.47 3.87
N LEU A 35 3.28 8.29 3.49
CA LEU A 35 2.74 6.99 3.11
C LEU A 35 3.48 6.39 1.91
N ILE A 36 3.80 7.22 0.90
CA ILE A 36 4.57 6.80 -0.28
C ILE A 36 5.99 6.40 0.11
N ALA A 37 6.68 7.24 0.90
CA ALA A 37 8.04 6.98 1.35
C ALA A 37 8.13 5.68 2.15
N ARG A 38 7.20 5.47 3.09
CA ARG A 38 7.11 4.26 3.90
C ARG A 38 6.83 3.03 3.03
N PHE A 39 5.88 3.13 2.11
CA PHE A 39 5.53 2.03 1.22
C PHE A 39 6.70 1.61 0.32
N LYS A 40 7.44 2.59 -0.21
CA LYS A 40 8.68 2.35 -0.97
C LYS A 40 9.73 1.64 -0.12
N SER A 41 9.95 2.10 1.10
CA SER A 41 10.91 1.48 2.03
C SER A 41 10.54 0.05 2.41
N GLN A 42 9.25 -0.29 2.51
CA GLN A 42 8.81 -1.63 2.95
C GLN A 42 8.73 -2.65 1.81
N TYR A 43 8.36 -2.23 0.60
CA TYR A 43 8.01 -3.16 -0.48
C TYR A 43 8.89 -3.01 -1.72
N ASP A 44 9.89 -2.13 -1.68
CA ASP A 44 10.69 -1.76 -2.85
C ASP A 44 9.79 -1.46 -4.06
N HIS A 45 8.71 -0.73 -3.77
CA HIS A 45 7.65 -0.42 -4.73
C HIS A 45 7.23 1.03 -4.55
N THR A 46 7.24 1.80 -5.63
CA THR A 46 6.88 3.23 -5.56
C THR A 46 5.43 3.40 -5.97
N LEU A 47 4.61 3.93 -5.06
CA LEU A 47 3.25 4.37 -5.37
C LEU A 47 3.27 5.84 -5.76
N ASN A 48 2.41 6.21 -6.70
CA ASN A 48 2.09 7.61 -6.94
C ASN A 48 0.91 8.06 -6.06
N GLN A 49 0.70 9.38 -5.98
CA GLN A 49 -0.33 9.98 -5.13
C GLN A 49 -1.75 9.52 -5.48
N SER A 50 -2.04 9.30 -6.77
CA SER A 50 -3.34 8.79 -7.24
C SER A 50 -3.59 7.36 -6.75
N GLN A 51 -2.59 6.49 -6.84
CA GLN A 51 -2.67 5.12 -6.33
C GLN A 51 -2.87 5.10 -4.81
N VAL A 52 -2.15 5.94 -4.06
CA VAL A 52 -2.36 6.05 -2.61
C VAL A 52 -3.78 6.50 -2.30
N SER A 53 -4.26 7.56 -2.96
CA SER A 53 -5.62 8.06 -2.78
C SER A 53 -6.67 6.98 -3.07
N LYS A 54 -6.48 6.20 -4.15
CA LYS A 54 -7.38 5.10 -4.50
C LYS A 54 -7.35 4.00 -3.43
N ILE A 55 -6.18 3.63 -2.92
CA ILE A 55 -6.02 2.57 -1.91
C ILE A 55 -6.64 2.95 -0.55
N ILE A 56 -6.51 4.22 -0.14
CA ILE A 56 -7.09 4.71 1.11
C ILE A 56 -8.57 5.10 0.98
N SER A 57 -9.10 5.20 -0.24
CA SER A 57 -10.51 5.52 -0.48
C SER A 57 -11.45 4.40 -0.03
N SER A 58 -12.73 4.71 0.08
CA SER A 58 -13.79 3.78 0.51
C SER A 58 -13.91 2.52 -0.36
N SER A 59 -13.39 2.54 -1.59
CA SER A 59 -13.35 1.36 -2.48
C SER A 59 -12.56 0.17 -1.93
N TYR A 60 -11.80 0.36 -0.85
CA TYR A 60 -11.05 -0.70 -0.17
C TYR A 60 -11.42 -0.84 1.31
N ASP A 61 -12.55 -0.30 1.77
CA ASP A 61 -13.02 -0.46 3.16
C ASP A 61 -13.20 -1.93 3.55
N GLN A 62 -13.56 -2.81 2.60
CA GLN A 62 -13.64 -4.26 2.81
C GLN A 62 -12.31 -4.89 3.26
N LEU A 63 -11.16 -4.27 2.94
CA LEU A 63 -9.84 -4.73 3.40
C LEU A 63 -9.61 -4.41 4.88
N ASP A 64 -10.37 -3.47 5.44
CA ASP A 64 -10.32 -3.13 6.86
C ASP A 64 -11.08 -4.16 7.70
N SER A 65 -12.23 -4.66 7.21
CA SER A 65 -13.03 -5.70 7.88
C SER A 65 -12.32 -7.06 7.96
N LEU A 66 -11.40 -7.35 7.02
CA LEU A 66 -10.52 -8.52 7.08
C LEU A 66 -9.61 -8.53 8.33
N ILE A 67 -9.34 -7.38 8.93
CA ILE A 67 -8.56 -7.27 10.18
C ILE A 67 -9.38 -7.74 11.38
N GLN A 68 -10.69 -7.43 11.43
CA GLN A 68 -11.58 -7.81 12.54
C GLN A 68 -11.81 -9.33 12.59
N ARG A 69 -11.93 -10.01 11.44
CA ARG A 69 -12.10 -11.47 11.46
C ARG A 69 -10.86 -12.24 11.89
N ARG A 70 -9.65 -11.70 11.68
CA ARG A 70 -8.41 -12.38 12.09
C ARG A 70 -8.02 -12.11 13.55
N THR A 71 -8.64 -11.11 14.18
CA THR A 71 -8.44 -10.78 15.60
C THR A 71 -9.52 -11.39 16.52
N ASN A 72 -10.66 -11.82 15.97
CA ASN A 72 -11.74 -12.50 16.73
C ASN A 72 -11.68 -14.04 16.69
N VAL A 73 -10.53 -14.62 16.32
CA VAL A 73 -10.24 -16.04 16.50
C VAL A 73 -8.96 -16.16 17.32
N SER A 74 -9.10 -16.01 18.63
CA SER A 74 -8.17 -16.46 19.66
C SER A 74 -8.99 -16.78 20.91
#